data_AF-A0A392RCS8-F1
#
_entry.id   AF-A0A392RCS8-F1
#
_cell.length_a   1.000
_cell.length_b   1.000
_cell.length_c   1.000
_cell.angle_alpha   90.00
_cell.angle_beta   90.00
_cell.angle_gamma   90.00
#
_symmetry.space_group_name_H-M   'P 1'
#
loop_
_entity.id
_entity.type
_entity.pdbx_description
1 polymer ?
#
loop_
_entity_poly.entity_id
_entity_poly.type
_entity_poly.pdbx_seq_one_letter_code
_entity_poly.pdbx_strand_id
1 'polypeptide(L)'
;MRPETAQGIFVNFKDLYYYKGNKLPFAAAQIGQAFRNEISPRQGLLRVREFTLAEIEHFVDPEDKSHPKFAKVANLEFFMFPRDEQRSGQSAKRIRLGEAVSK
;
A
#
# COMPACT_ATOMS: atom_id res chain seq x y z
N MET A 1 -2.00 15.80 16.37
CA MET A 1 -1.08 15.42 15.27
C MET A 1 -1.58 14.12 14.66
N ARG A 2 -1.53 13.95 13.34
CA ARG A 2 -2.06 12.76 12.65
C ARG A 2 -1.04 11.61 12.66
N PRO A 3 -1.46 10.35 12.89
CA PRO A 3 -0.55 9.19 12.88
C PRO A 3 -0.23 8.64 11.49
N GLU A 4 -0.95 9.08 10.46
CA GLU A 4 -0.88 8.69 9.04
C GLU A 4 -1.39 9.83 8.15
N THR A 5 -1.29 9.70 6.82
CA THR A 5 -1.80 10.68 5.84
C THR A 5 -3.11 10.27 5.17
N ALA A 6 -3.48 8.99 5.22
CA ALA A 6 -4.65 8.39 4.57
C ALA A 6 -6.01 8.99 4.97
N GLN A 7 -6.23 9.29 6.26
CA GLN A 7 -7.52 9.83 6.73
C GLN A 7 -7.98 11.09 5.98
N GLY A 8 -7.02 11.94 5.59
CA GLY A 8 -7.32 13.14 4.79
C GLY A 8 -7.93 12.79 3.43
N ILE A 9 -7.46 11.71 2.81
CA ILE A 9 -7.97 11.23 1.52
C ILE A 9 -9.39 10.67 1.68
N PHE A 10 -9.65 9.90 2.74
CA PHE A 10 -10.98 9.32 2.98
C PHE A 10 -12.05 10.37 3.30
N VAL A 11 -11.74 11.36 4.14
CA VAL A 11 -12.68 12.44 4.45
C VAL A 11 -13.06 13.23 3.19
N ASN A 12 -12.12 13.41 2.26
CA ASN A 12 -12.33 14.11 0.99
C ASN A 12 -12.79 13.21 -0.17
N PHE A 13 -13.20 11.97 0.10
CA PHE A 13 -13.53 11.00 -0.94
C PHE A 13 -14.58 11.53 -1.93
N LYS A 14 -15.66 12.17 -1.46
CA LYS A 14 -16.73 12.68 -2.32
C LYS A 14 -16.22 13.68 -3.36
N ASP A 15 -15.38 14.62 -2.93
CA ASP A 15 -14.81 15.63 -3.82
C ASP A 15 -13.82 14.98 -4.80
N LEU A 16 -12.95 14.10 -4.32
CA LEU A 16 -12.00 13.36 -5.16
C LEU A 16 -12.72 12.52 -6.22
N TYR A 17 -13.80 11.84 -5.84
CA TYR A 17 -14.62 11.04 -6.74
C TYR A 17 -15.32 11.91 -7.79
N TYR A 18 -15.85 13.07 -7.36
CA TYR A 18 -16.43 14.06 -8.26
C TYR A 18 -15.40 14.60 -9.28
N TYR A 19 -14.19 14.97 -8.83
CA TYR A 19 -13.11 15.41 -9.71
C TYR A 19 -12.66 14.34 -10.72
N LYS A 20 -12.87 13.06 -10.38
CA LYS A 20 -12.65 11.93 -11.29
C LYS A 20 -13.84 11.59 -12.17
N GLY A 21 -14.87 12.44 -12.18
CA GLY A 21 -16.06 12.29 -13.00
C GLY A 21 -16.99 11.19 -12.50
N ASN A 22 -16.99 10.90 -11.20
CA ASN A 22 -17.78 9.85 -10.56
C ASN A 22 -17.54 8.47 -11.20
N LYS A 23 -16.27 8.12 -11.43
CA LYS A 23 -15.86 6.85 -12.02
C LYS A 23 -14.78 6.18 -11.18
N LEU A 24 -14.90 4.87 -11.04
CA LEU A 24 -13.86 3.98 -10.56
C LEU A 24 -13.17 3.28 -11.75
N PRO A 25 -11.90 2.84 -11.59
CA PRO A 25 -11.04 3.08 -10.44
C PRO A 25 -10.41 4.48 -10.47
N PHE A 26 -10.00 4.98 -9.30
CA PHE A 26 -9.12 6.14 -9.21
C PHE A 26 -8.20 6.04 -7.99
N ALA A 27 -7.09 6.79 -8.02
CA ALA A 27 -6.18 6.89 -6.89
C ALA A 27 -5.99 8.34 -6.45
N ALA A 28 -5.77 8.53 -5.16
CA ALA A 28 -5.31 9.77 -4.56
C ALA A 28 -4.08 9.47 -3.69
N ALA A 29 -3.17 10.44 -3.57
CA ALA A 29 -1.93 10.27 -2.83
C ALA A 29 -1.65 11.50 -1.98
N GLN A 30 -1.02 11.29 -0.83
CA GLN A 30 -0.60 12.37 0.05
C GLN A 30 0.79 12.13 0.60
N ILE A 31 1.66 13.13 0.41
CA ILE A 31 3.00 13.19 1.01
C ILE A 31 2.96 14.18 2.17
N GLY A 32 3.40 13.76 3.36
CA GLY A 32 3.47 14.68 4.50
C GLY A 32 3.94 14.03 5.79
N GLN A 33 4.08 14.85 6.83
CA GLN A 33 4.48 14.37 8.16
C GLN A 33 3.37 13.55 8.82
N ALA A 34 3.80 12.48 9.49
CA ALA A 34 3.02 11.64 10.37
C ALA A 34 3.74 11.51 11.73
N PHE A 35 2.96 11.37 12.79
CA PHE A 35 3.45 11.43 14.17
C PHE A 35 3.01 10.20 14.96
N ARG A 36 3.98 9.49 15.54
CA ARG A 36 3.71 8.31 16.38
C ARG A 36 4.38 8.51 17.73
N ASN A 37 3.61 8.43 18.82
CA ASN A 37 4.14 8.63 20.17
C ASN A 37 4.90 7.38 20.65
N GLU A 38 6.03 7.11 20.02
CA GLU A 38 6.86 5.95 20.29
C GLU A 38 7.43 5.98 21.72
N ILE A 39 7.20 4.90 22.46
CA ILE A 39 7.56 4.79 23.88
C ILE A 39 9.08 4.79 24.03
N SER A 40 9.79 4.03 23.20
CA SER A 40 11.25 3.98 23.19
C SER A 40 11.80 4.16 21.77
N PRO A 41 12.06 5.40 21.32
CA PRO A 41 12.66 5.67 20.02
C PRO A 41 14.14 5.28 20.05
N ARG A 42 14.43 4.06 19.60
CA ARG A 42 15.79 3.50 19.46
C ARG A 42 16.05 3.21 17.99
N GLN A 43 17.31 3.03 17.58
CA GLN A 43 17.70 2.69 16.19
C GLN A 43 17.62 3.86 15.18
N GLY A 44 17.77 5.10 15.65
CA GLY A 44 17.89 6.28 14.77
C GLY A 44 16.66 6.46 13.89
N LEU A 45 16.87 6.67 12.58
CA LEU A 45 15.80 6.93 11.60
C LEU A 45 14.81 5.77 11.43
N LEU A 46 15.14 4.55 11.86
CA LEU A 46 14.24 3.40 11.75
C LEU A 46 13.03 3.50 12.69
N ARG A 47 13.14 4.25 13.79
CA ARG A 47 12.07 4.37 14.79
C ARG A 47 12.05 5.77 15.41
N VAL A 48 11.32 6.67 14.78
CA VAL A 48 11.20 8.09 15.13
C VAL A 48 9.76 8.46 15.47
N ARG A 49 9.59 9.61 16.12
CA ARG A 49 8.25 10.14 16.50
C ARG A 49 7.60 10.99 15.43
N GLU A 50 8.37 11.49 14.47
CA GLU A 50 7.94 12.29 13.33
C GLU A 50 8.71 11.82 12.09
N PHE A 51 7.99 11.61 10.98
CA PHE A 51 8.57 11.19 9.71
C PHE A 51 7.64 11.48 8.54
N THR A 52 8.24 11.65 7.36
CA THR A 52 7.51 11.83 6.11
C THR A 52 6.98 10.49 5.61
N LEU A 53 5.69 10.44 5.33
CA LEU A 53 5.03 9.34 4.62
C LEU A 53 4.60 9.80 3.23
N ALA A 54 4.56 8.85 2.29
CA ALA A 54 3.92 8.97 1.00
C ALA A 54 2.91 7.82 0.87
N GLU A 55 1.63 8.11 1.06
CA GLU A 55 0.55 7.11 1.04
C GLU A 55 -0.30 7.29 -0.22
N ILE A 56 -0.81 6.17 -0.75
CA ILE A 56 -1.68 6.11 -1.92
C ILE A 56 -2.91 5.31 -1.55
N GLU A 57 -4.08 5.91 -1.72
CA GLU A 57 -5.36 5.21 -1.66
C GLU A 57 -5.86 4.97 -3.09
N HIS A 58 -5.92 3.70 -3.48
CA HIS A 58 -6.43 3.28 -4.79
C HIS A 58 -7.83 2.70 -4.63
N PHE A 59 -8.83 3.49 -5.01
CA PHE A 59 -10.24 3.12 -4.97
C PHE A 59 -10.61 2.35 -6.23
N VAL A 60 -11.16 1.15 -6.06
CA VAL A 60 -11.54 0.22 -7.14
C VAL A 60 -12.97 -0.25 -6.94
N ASP A 61 -13.56 -0.78 -8.02
CA ASP A 61 -14.82 -1.49 -7.91
C ASP A 61 -14.59 -2.79 -7.11
N PRO A 62 -15.39 -3.10 -6.07
CA PRO A 62 -15.26 -4.37 -5.36
C PRO A 62 -15.47 -5.61 -6.25
N GLU A 63 -16.26 -5.50 -7.32
CA GLU A 63 -16.54 -6.58 -8.28
C GLU A 63 -15.44 -6.72 -9.35
N ASP A 64 -14.65 -5.66 -9.59
CA ASP A 64 -13.49 -5.70 -10.48
C ASP A 64 -12.24 -5.10 -9.81
N LYS A 65 -11.44 -5.99 -9.24
CA LYS A 65 -10.13 -5.66 -8.64
C LYS A 65 -8.96 -5.87 -9.59
N SER A 66 -9.21 -6.07 -10.88
CA SER A 66 -8.14 -6.21 -11.87
C SER A 66 -7.41 -4.88 -12.08
N HIS A 67 -6.16 -4.96 -12.56
CA HIS A 67 -5.40 -3.76 -12.90
C HIS A 67 -4.85 -3.87 -14.33
N PRO A 68 -5.23 -2.96 -15.26
CA PRO A 68 -4.94 -3.11 -16.69
C PRO A 68 -3.44 -3.08 -17.02
N LYS A 69 -2.60 -2.53 -16.12
CA LYS A 69 -1.14 -2.48 -16.31
C LYS A 69 -0.40 -3.66 -15.66
N PHE A 70 -1.09 -4.64 -15.06
CA PHE A 70 -0.44 -5.77 -14.38
C PHE A 70 0.50 -6.55 -15.32
N ALA A 71 0.13 -6.72 -16.59
CA ALA A 71 0.96 -7.38 -17.59
C ALA A 71 2.37 -6.79 -17.72
N LYS A 72 2.56 -5.49 -17.41
CA LYS A 72 3.87 -4.82 -17.45
C LYS A 72 4.84 -5.32 -16.36
N VAL A 73 4.30 -5.87 -15.27
CA VAL A 73 5.09 -6.28 -14.09
C VAL A 73 4.98 -7.78 -13.81
N ALA A 74 4.12 -8.51 -14.51
CA ALA A 74 3.89 -9.95 -14.31
C ALA A 74 5.16 -10.81 -14.44
N ASN A 75 6.18 -10.31 -15.14
CA ASN A 75 7.43 -11.04 -15.37
C ASN A 75 8.53 -10.74 -14.33
N LEU A 76 8.27 -9.80 -13.41
CA LEU A 76 9.23 -9.49 -12.35
C LEU A 76 9.28 -10.62 -11.33
N GLU A 77 10.48 -10.92 -10.84
CA GLU A 77 10.73 -11.91 -9.81
C GLU A 77 11.10 -11.21 -8.51
N PHE A 78 10.44 -11.59 -7.41
CA PHE A 78 10.68 -11.02 -6.09
C PHE A 78 10.94 -12.12 -5.06
N PHE A 79 11.72 -11.79 -4.04
CA PHE A 79 11.75 -12.57 -2.81
C PHE A 79 10.45 -12.33 -2.04
N MET A 80 9.56 -13.31 -2.08
CA MET A 80 8.27 -13.28 -1.40
C MET A 80 8.27 -14.23 -0.21
N PHE A 81 7.53 -13.88 0.84
CA PHE A 81 7.41 -14.70 2.05
C PHE A 81 5.94 -14.93 2.38
N PRO A 82 5.27 -15.88 1.70
CA PRO A 82 3.84 -16.11 1.91
C PRO A 82 3.55 -16.64 3.32
N ARG A 83 2.28 -16.49 3.75
CA ARG A 83 1.85 -16.79 5.12
C ARG A 83 2.09 -18.24 5.51
N ASP A 84 1.89 -19.19 4.59
CA ASP A 84 2.02 -20.61 4.89
C ASP A 84 3.48 -21.03 5.08
N GLU A 85 4.41 -20.45 4.32
CA GLU A 85 5.85 -20.59 4.54
C GLU A 85 6.27 -20.03 5.90
N GLN A 86 5.77 -18.86 6.28
CA GLN A 86 6.06 -18.27 7.60
C GLN A 86 5.63 -19.20 8.73
N ARG A 87 4.43 -19.80 8.63
CA ARG A 87 3.89 -20.69 9.67
C ARG A 87 4.58 -22.04 9.74
N SER A 88 5.08 -22.54 8.61
CA SER A 88 5.80 -23.81 8.53
C SER A 88 7.30 -23.70 8.83
N GLY A 89 7.79 -22.50 9.19
CA GLY A 89 9.20 -22.27 9.48
C GLY A 89 10.11 -22.31 8.25
N GLN A 90 9.53 -22.21 7.05
CA GLN A 90 10.29 -22.18 5.80
C GLN A 90 10.85 -20.77 5.55
N SER A 91 11.77 -20.67 4.60
CA SER A 91 12.34 -19.40 4.15
C SER A 91 11.49 -18.74 3.05
N ALA A 92 11.68 -17.44 2.87
CA ALA A 92 11.20 -16.71 1.70
C ALA A 92 11.73 -17.33 0.40
N LYS A 93 10.93 -17.26 -0.66
CA LYS A 93 11.21 -17.88 -1.96
C LYS A 93 11.20 -16.82 -3.05
N ARG A 94 12.00 -17.02 -4.12
CA ARG A 94 11.86 -16.22 -5.33
C ARG A 94 10.67 -16.72 -6.13
N ILE A 95 9.76 -15.81 -6.46
CA ILE A 95 8.53 -16.11 -7.19
C ILE A 95 8.31 -15.02 -8.24
N ARG A 96 7.96 -15.43 -9.46
CA ARG A 96 7.52 -14.51 -10.51
C ARG A 96 6.12 -13.98 -10.18
N LEU A 97 5.92 -12.67 -10.32
CA LEU A 97 4.68 -12.01 -9.88
C LEU A 97 3.43 -12.59 -10.57
N GLY A 98 3.50 -12.93 -11.86
CA GLY A 98 2.41 -13.58 -12.58
C GLY A 98 2.02 -14.94 -12.00
N GLU A 99 3.01 -15.76 -11.63
CA GLU A 99 2.78 -17.06 -10.99
C GLU A 99 2.18 -16.89 -9.59
N ALA A 100 2.64 -15.89 -8.84
CA ALA A 100 2.15 -15.59 -7.49
C ALA A 100 0.66 -15.21 -7.48
N VAL A 101 0.18 -14.48 -8.49
CA VAL A 101 -1.23 -14.05 -8.60
C VAL A 101 -2.13 -15.15 -9.19
N SER A 102 -1.57 -16.08 -9.97
CA SER A 102 -2.33 -17.19 -10.56
C SER A 102 -2.65 -18.35 -9.61
N LYS A 103 -2.05 -18.35 -8.41
CA LYS A 103 -2.29 -19.34 -7.35
C LYS A 103 -3.49 -18.97 -6.51
#